data_AF-A0A7K9HK55-F1
#
_entry.id   AF-A0A7K9HK55-F1
#
_cell.length_a   1.000
_cell.length_b   1.000
_cell.length_c   1.000
_cell.angle_alpha   90.00
_cell.angle_beta   90.00
_cell.angle_gamma   90.00
#
_symmetry.space_group_name_H-M   'P 1'
#
loop_
_entity.id
_entity.type
_entity.pdbx_description
1 polymer ?
#
loop_
_entity_poly.entity_id
_entity_poly.type
_entity_poly.pdbx_seq_one_letter_code
_entity_poly.pdbx_strand_id
1 'polypeptide(L)'
;IDTAHLITGFGIDDTVQFFKSQRLSKSLFMMRYRGPSDSTDPKILFTYDLRLDRVSIGQEYNLYTCTFMPLPMVKQKHLIYKVNLQATGQDRFAPSTMHTNLYFYSI
;
A
#
# COMPACT_ATOMS: atom_id res chain seq x y z
N ILE A 1 -8.71 -9.82 -18.20
CA ILE A 1 -7.30 -9.85 -17.73
C ILE A 1 -6.76 -8.44 -17.92
N ASP A 2 -6.49 -7.72 -16.82
CA ASP A 2 -6.03 -6.30 -16.84
C ASP A 2 -4.58 -6.15 -16.33
N THR A 3 -3.97 -7.26 -15.94
CA THR A 3 -2.61 -7.32 -15.44
C THR A 3 -1.68 -7.75 -16.55
N ALA A 4 -0.71 -6.90 -16.90
CA ALA A 4 0.42 -7.24 -17.75
C ALA A 4 1.60 -7.73 -16.91
N HIS A 5 2.32 -8.72 -17.42
CA HIS A 5 3.62 -9.12 -16.91
C HIS A 5 4.71 -8.54 -17.80
N LEU A 6 5.41 -7.51 -17.30
CA LEU A 6 6.52 -6.88 -17.99
C LEU A 6 7.81 -7.62 -17.68
N ILE A 7 8.50 -8.07 -18.72
CA ILE A 7 9.85 -8.64 -18.62
C ILE A 7 10.81 -7.64 -19.27
N THR A 8 11.83 -7.24 -18.53
CA THR A 8 12.88 -6.32 -18.99
C THR A 8 14.24 -6.99 -18.87
N GLY A 9 15.13 -6.70 -19.81
CA GLY A 9 16.53 -7.14 -19.78
C GLY A 9 17.47 -5.93 -19.85
N PHE A 10 18.67 -6.03 -19.27
CA PHE A 10 19.72 -5.01 -19.41
C PHE A 10 21.05 -5.68 -19.72
N GLY A 11 21.83 -5.10 -20.64
CA GLY A 11 23.14 -5.60 -21.08
C GLY A 11 24.12 -4.46 -21.26
N ILE A 12 25.41 -4.79 -21.29
CA ILE A 12 26.52 -3.82 -21.49
C ILE A 12 26.99 -3.74 -22.95
N ASP A 13 26.46 -4.59 -23.82
CA ASP A 13 26.77 -4.64 -25.25
C ASP A 13 25.46 -4.63 -26.07
N ASP A 14 25.58 -4.42 -27.38
CA ASP A 14 24.43 -4.40 -28.32
C ASP A 14 23.87 -5.81 -28.60
N THR A 15 24.27 -6.82 -27.81
CA THR A 15 23.83 -8.19 -28.00
C THR A 15 22.66 -8.52 -27.08
N VAL A 16 21.64 -9.16 -27.64
CA VAL A 16 20.44 -9.55 -26.90
C VAL A 16 20.73 -10.86 -26.14
N GLN A 17 21.46 -10.76 -25.02
CA GLN A 17 21.77 -11.90 -24.15
C GLN A 17 20.96 -11.81 -22.85
N PHE A 18 19.80 -12.47 -22.80
CA PHE A 18 18.94 -12.49 -21.62
C PHE A 18 19.42 -13.52 -20.58
N PHE A 19 20.53 -13.25 -19.90
CA PHE A 19 20.94 -14.07 -18.76
C PHE A 19 19.99 -13.88 -17.57
N LYS A 20 19.82 -14.92 -16.75
CA LYS A 20 18.89 -14.91 -15.61
C LYS A 20 19.15 -13.77 -14.61
N SER A 21 20.41 -13.34 -14.47
CA SER A 21 20.82 -12.20 -13.61
C SER A 21 20.52 -10.82 -14.20
N GLN A 22 20.29 -10.75 -15.51
CA GLN A 22 20.08 -9.52 -16.29
C GLN A 22 18.61 -9.30 -16.66
N ARG A 23 17.71 -10.15 -16.15
CA ARG A 23 16.28 -10.13 -16.45
C ARG A 23 15.46 -9.80 -15.21
N LEU A 24 14.61 -8.78 -15.30
CA LEU A 24 13.69 -8.36 -14.26
C LEU A 24 12.24 -8.58 -14.73
N SER A 25 11.38 -9.04 -13.82
CA SER A 25 9.95 -9.23 -14.08
C SER A 25 9.13 -8.35 -13.13
N LYS A 26 8.10 -7.68 -13.65
CA LYS A 26 7.20 -6.83 -12.87
C LYS A 26 5.77 -6.92 -13.39
N SER A 27 4.81 -7.06 -12.48
CA SER A 27 3.39 -7.00 -12.82
C SER A 27 2.91 -5.55 -12.83
N LEU A 28 2.13 -5.18 -13.85
CA LEU A 28 1.57 -3.84 -14.05
C LEU A 28 0.07 -3.97 -14.36
N PHE A 29 -0.75 -3.06 -13.84
CA PHE A 29 -2.15 -2.93 -14.23
C PHE A 29 -2.24 -1.92 -15.37
N MET A 30 -2.71 -2.33 -16.56
CA MET A 30 -2.68 -1.50 -17.76
C MET A 30 -3.90 -0.58 -17.90
N MET A 31 -5.10 -1.05 -17.58
CA MET A 31 -6.33 -0.24 -17.68
C MET A 31 -6.67 0.39 -16.33
N ARG A 32 -5.84 1.32 -15.88
CA ARG A 32 -6.19 2.14 -14.73
C ARG A 32 -7.24 3.17 -15.16
N TYR A 33 -8.53 2.84 -14.95
CA TYR A 33 -9.59 3.83 -15.04
C TYR A 33 -9.30 4.98 -14.07
N ARG A 34 -9.27 6.21 -14.59
CA ARG A 34 -9.21 7.43 -13.79
C ARG A 34 -10.53 8.17 -13.96
N GLY A 35 -11.35 8.17 -12.93
CA GLY A 35 -12.62 8.89 -12.93
C GLY A 35 -12.40 10.40 -12.73
N PRO A 36 -13.38 11.25 -13.06
CA PRO A 36 -13.33 12.69 -12.76
C PRO A 36 -13.08 12.97 -11.25
N SER A 37 -13.59 12.10 -10.38
CA SER A 37 -13.39 12.12 -8.92
C SER A 37 -11.95 11.87 -8.47
N ASP A 38 -11.11 11.26 -9.33
CA ASP A 38 -9.69 11.05 -9.02
C ASP A 38 -8.85 12.33 -9.21
N SER A 39 -9.45 13.41 -9.75
CA SER A 39 -8.78 14.70 -9.99
C SER A 39 -9.05 15.75 -8.90
N THR A 40 -10.10 15.57 -8.10
CA THR A 40 -10.49 16.51 -7.04
C THR A 40 -10.61 15.75 -5.72
N ASP A 41 -9.51 15.71 -4.97
CA ASP A 41 -9.58 15.31 -3.56
C ASP A 41 -10.58 16.23 -2.84
N PRO A 42 -11.58 15.69 -2.12
CA PRO A 42 -12.45 16.52 -1.30
C PRO A 42 -11.58 17.29 -0.29
N LYS A 43 -12.03 18.47 0.14
CA LYS A 43 -11.30 19.24 1.16
C LYS A 43 -11.17 18.38 2.42
N ILE A 44 -9.99 17.80 2.61
CA ILE A 44 -9.67 16.88 3.69
C ILE A 44 -9.83 17.66 4.98
N LEU A 45 -10.71 17.19 5.85
CA LEU A 45 -10.99 17.88 7.11
C LEU A 45 -10.07 17.39 8.22
N PHE A 46 -9.73 16.10 8.23
CA PHE A 46 -8.75 15.52 9.14
C PHE A 46 -8.20 14.20 8.61
N THR A 47 -6.96 13.91 9.03
CA THR A 47 -6.29 12.62 8.82
C THR A 47 -6.08 11.98 10.18
N TYR A 48 -6.40 10.70 10.30
CA TYR A 48 -6.15 9.91 11.51
C TYR A 48 -5.16 8.80 11.20
N ASP A 49 -4.02 8.81 11.89
CA ASP A 49 -2.98 7.79 11.75
C ASP A 49 -3.19 6.70 12.80
N LEU A 50 -3.71 5.55 12.35
CA LEU A 50 -3.82 4.34 13.14
C LEU A 50 -2.47 3.64 13.18
N ARG A 51 -1.78 3.70 14.32
CA ARG A 51 -0.47 3.08 14.52
C ARG A 51 -0.58 1.80 15.33
N LEU A 52 -0.02 0.73 14.78
CA LEU A 52 0.24 -0.49 15.51
C LEU A 52 1.76 -0.65 15.65
N ASP A 53 2.26 -0.27 16.82
CA ASP A 53 3.67 -0.42 17.18
C ASP A 53 3.94 -1.81 17.75
N ARG A 54 5.13 -2.35 17.45
CA ARG A 54 5.63 -3.61 18.02
C ARG A 54 4.71 -4.79 17.73
N VAL A 55 4.38 -4.98 16.45
CA VAL A 55 3.68 -6.20 16.00
C VAL A 55 4.55 -7.39 16.41
N SER A 56 4.01 -8.26 17.26
CA SER A 56 4.70 -9.49 17.66
C SER A 56 4.77 -10.41 16.46
N ILE A 57 5.89 -10.37 15.75
CA ILE A 57 6.20 -11.32 14.70
C ILE A 57 6.40 -12.67 15.39
N GLY A 58 5.38 -13.52 15.35
CA GLY A 58 5.49 -14.89 15.85
C GLY A 58 6.56 -15.65 15.08
N GLN A 59 7.19 -16.62 15.73
CA GLN A 59 8.16 -17.51 15.10
C GLN A 59 7.51 -18.47 14.09
N GLU A 60 6.17 -18.54 14.09
CA GLU A 60 5.37 -19.34 13.16
C GLU A 60 5.10 -18.60 11.84
N TYR A 61 5.21 -19.35 10.74
CA TYR A 61 5.14 -18.83 9.37
C TYR A 61 3.79 -18.21 8.95
N ASN A 62 2.73 -18.27 9.78
CA ASN A 62 1.38 -17.79 9.43
C ASN A 62 0.61 -17.21 10.64
N LEU A 63 1.24 -16.33 11.42
CA LEU A 63 0.53 -15.67 12.52
C LEU A 63 -0.34 -14.51 12.01
N TYR A 64 -1.62 -14.53 12.34
CA TYR A 64 -2.55 -13.41 12.12
C TYR A 64 -2.78 -12.65 13.42
N THR A 65 -2.65 -11.33 13.38
CA THR A 65 -2.85 -10.45 14.54
C THR A 65 -4.02 -9.52 14.29
N CYS A 66 -4.92 -9.43 15.28
CA CYS A 66 -6.05 -8.50 15.27
C CYS A 66 -5.89 -7.49 16.41
N THR A 67 -6.27 -6.25 16.16
CA THR A 67 -6.27 -5.18 17.17
C THR A 67 -7.54 -4.33 17.04
N PHE A 68 -7.97 -3.75 18.15
CA PHE A 68 -9.07 -2.78 18.19
C PHE A 68 -8.48 -1.40 18.43
N MET A 69 -8.79 -0.45 17.55
CA MET A 69 -8.35 0.94 17.68
C MET A 69 -9.55 1.87 17.76
N PRO A 70 -9.69 2.67 18.83
CA PRO A 70 -10.79 3.61 18.94
C PRO A 70 -10.62 4.74 17.91
N LEU A 71 -11.72 5.13 17.29
CA LEU A 71 -11.77 6.33 16.47
C LEU A 71 -11.87 7.58 17.37
N PRO A 72 -11.32 8.72 16.92
CA PRO A 72 -11.39 9.96 17.69
C PRO A 72 -12.84 10.42 17.86
N MET A 73 -13.16 10.94 19.03
CA MET A 73 -14.47 11.56 19.28
C MET A 73 -14.55 12.88 18.53
N VAL A 74 -15.52 12.98 17.62
CA VAL A 74 -15.74 14.11 16.72
C VAL A 74 -17.16 14.63 16.89
N LYS A 75 -17.34 15.95 16.74
CA LYS A 75 -18.63 16.62 16.95
C LYS A 75 -19.62 16.39 15.79
N GLN A 76 -19.12 16.06 14.61
CA GLN A 76 -19.89 15.84 13.39
C GLN A 76 -19.61 14.44 12.84
N LYS A 77 -20.57 13.89 12.09
CA LYS A 77 -20.38 12.64 11.36
C LYS A 77 -19.47 12.88 10.14
N HIS A 78 -18.54 11.96 9.93
CA HIS A 78 -17.63 12.00 8.79
C HIS A 78 -17.64 10.67 8.04
N LEU A 79 -17.29 10.70 6.75
CA LEU A 79 -17.07 9.52 5.93
C LEU A 79 -15.58 9.35 5.65
N ILE A 80 -15.10 8.10 5.69
CA ILE A 80 -13.75 7.75 5.22
C ILE A 80 -13.80 7.76 3.70
N TYR A 81 -13.00 8.61 3.05
CA TYR A 81 -12.91 8.65 1.58
C TYR A 81 -11.65 7.96 1.04
N LYS A 82 -10.60 7.88 1.86
CA LYS A 82 -9.32 7.28 1.45
C LYS A 82 -8.67 6.58 2.64
N VAL A 83 -8.03 5.45 2.33
CA VAL A 83 -7.24 4.67 3.26
C VAL A 83 -5.88 4.43 2.63
N ASN A 84 -4.82 4.82 3.33
CA ASN A 84 -3.45 4.53 2.92
C ASN A 84 -2.81 3.59 3.94
N LEU A 85 -2.29 2.46 3.45
CA LEU A 85 -1.59 1.47 4.25
C LEU A 85 -0.08 1.68 4.11
N GLN A 86 0.62 1.69 5.23
CA GLN A 86 2.07 1.77 5.30
C GLN A 86 2.56 0.73 6.29
N ALA A 87 3.52 -0.08 5.88
CA ALA A 87 4.16 -1.06 6.74
C ALA A 87 5.66 -0.76 6.74
N THR A 88 6.26 -0.65 7.92
CA THR A 88 7.69 -0.42 8.10
C THR A 88 8.30 -1.57 8.90
N GLY A 89 9.47 -2.01 8.46
CA GLY A 89 10.18 -3.14 9.04
C GLY A 89 11.40 -3.48 8.21
N GLN A 90 12.36 -4.13 8.84
CA GLN A 90 13.58 -4.57 8.17
C GLN A 90 13.29 -5.72 7.19
N ASP A 91 12.27 -6.53 7.50
CA ASP A 91 11.67 -7.50 6.60
C ASP A 91 10.31 -6.97 6.10
N ARG A 92 10.13 -6.92 4.78
CA ARG A 92 8.85 -6.52 4.17
C ARG A 92 7.76 -7.57 4.35
N PHE A 93 8.13 -8.82 4.62
CA PHE A 93 7.21 -9.92 4.90
C PHE A 93 6.90 -10.06 6.39
N ALA A 94 7.67 -9.40 7.25
CA ALA A 94 7.45 -9.32 8.69
C ALA A 94 7.65 -7.88 9.19
N PRO A 95 6.71 -6.96 8.87
CA PRO A 95 6.81 -5.57 9.28
C PRO A 95 6.69 -5.43 10.80
N SER A 96 7.57 -4.60 11.39
CA SER A 96 7.59 -4.34 12.83
C SER A 96 6.54 -3.31 13.27
N THR A 97 6.14 -2.45 12.33
CA THR A 97 5.16 -1.39 12.55
C THR A 97 4.22 -1.30 11.37
N MET A 98 2.92 -1.10 11.65
CA MET A 98 1.92 -0.78 10.63
C MET A 98 1.26 0.55 10.94
N HIS A 99 1.16 1.39 9.92
CA HIS A 99 0.49 2.67 9.92
C HIS A 99 -0.66 2.62 8.91
N THR A 100 -1.86 3.00 9.34
CA THR A 100 -3.01 3.14 8.47
C THR A 100 -3.53 4.57 8.57
N ASN A 101 -3.33 5.35 7.52
CA ASN A 101 -3.84 6.71 7.44
C ASN A 101 -5.26 6.69 6.88
N LEU A 102 -6.21 7.11 7.71
CA LEU A 102 -7.60 7.30 7.34
C LEU A 102 -7.84 8.78 7.04
N TYR A 103 -8.42 9.06 5.88
CA TYR A 103 -8.76 10.42 5.47
C TYR A 103 -10.27 10.60 5.43
N PHE A 104 -10.74 11.68 6.04
CA PHE A 104 -12.15 11.91 6.27
C PHE A 104 -12.63 13.23 5.68
N TYR A 105 -13.92 13.24 5.30
CA TYR A 105 -14.66 14.46 5.01
C TYR A 105 -16.00 14.49 5.75
N SER A 106 -16.51 15.68 6.03
CA SER A 106 -17.79 15.92 6.71
C SER A 106 -18.96 15.77 5.75
N ILE A 107 -20.08 15.32 6.30
CA ILE A 107 -21.40 15.35 5.66
C ILE A 107 -22.25 16.41 6.37
#